data_AF-A0A522U7G0-F1
#
_entry.id   AF-A0A522U7G0-F1
#
_cell.length_a   1.000
_cell.length_b   1.000
_cell.length_c   1.000
_cell.angle_alpha   90.00
_cell.angle_beta   90.00
_cell.angle_gamma   90.00
#
_symmetry.space_group_name_H-M   'P 1'
#
loop_
_entity.id
_entity.type
_entity.pdbx_description
1 polymer ?
#
loop_
_entity_poly.entity_id
_entity_poly.type
_entity_poly.pdbx_seq_one_letter_code
_entity_poly.pdbx_strand_id
1 'polypeptide(L)'
;MMGGFSKSKWVVLGLVIIFLAFIVIFSVIQPYTQLPEGSVRKINRSWENPSKIDSLTIGSKMPGGPGDTTFAPHLKIPAGQKFYVSVAEPGTWCINEDCGVDGALIQTMGGWLQVEDTYQATDEEFFGLDLPENKHIKSLVIVGNHEGRIAGMFPNRGLKDVLFILRFYPNLANFNFLNGINKFGILKVGGTAPLKPGDSIKSNELDKFSVTKIPKNKKFYIFALQKRKYDDVGIDEPYENKYACILEVGCRYPEPDSAHDFLFEHIEKLGGWFLANDKNNSAMIKLFGLETENVLSGKSSLVALTDAEGIIIALHSGKTMSDAITILSQHPELVDVRKLYRE
;
A
#
# COMPACT_ATOMS: atom_id res chain seq x y z
N MET A 1 -46.96 26.55 -50.25
CA MET A 1 -47.44 25.32 -49.59
C MET A 1 -46.29 24.71 -48.82
N MET A 2 -46.19 24.97 -47.53
CA MET A 2 -45.30 24.24 -46.62
C MET A 2 -46.20 23.52 -45.63
N GLY A 3 -46.24 22.18 -45.73
CA GLY A 3 -47.08 21.33 -44.91
C GLY A 3 -46.66 21.41 -43.45
N GLY A 4 -47.56 21.92 -42.60
CA GLY A 4 -47.37 21.96 -41.16
C GLY A 4 -47.25 20.55 -40.60
N PHE A 5 -46.04 20.17 -40.19
CA PHE A 5 -45.82 18.95 -39.45
C PHE A 5 -46.41 19.10 -38.04
N SER A 6 -47.44 18.30 -37.75
CA SER A 6 -48.10 18.20 -36.44
C SER A 6 -47.08 18.00 -35.31
N LYS A 7 -47.25 18.75 -34.20
CA LYS A 7 -46.46 18.66 -32.96
C LYS A 7 -46.23 17.22 -32.48
N SER A 8 -47.17 16.31 -32.75
CA SER A 8 -47.05 14.89 -32.38
C SER A 8 -45.87 14.18 -33.09
N LYS A 9 -45.54 14.54 -34.33
CA LYS A 9 -44.44 13.91 -35.08
C LYS A 9 -43.06 14.30 -34.53
N TRP A 10 -42.93 15.50 -33.97
CA TRP A 10 -41.69 15.96 -33.34
C TRP A 10 -41.42 15.26 -32.00
N VAL A 11 -42.47 14.94 -31.25
CA VAL A 11 -42.35 14.17 -30.00
C VAL A 11 -41.91 12.73 -30.28
N VAL A 12 -42.49 12.09 -31.29
CA VAL A 12 -42.10 10.73 -31.70
C VAL A 12 -40.65 10.70 -32.18
N LEU A 13 -40.23 11.68 -32.99
CA LEU A 13 -38.84 11.77 -33.46
C LEU A 13 -37.86 11.97 -32.30
N GLY A 14 -38.20 12.82 -31.33
CA GLY A 14 -37.37 13.05 -30.13
C GLY A 14 -37.21 11.79 -29.27
N LEU A 15 -38.28 11.02 -29.08
CA LEU A 15 -38.24 9.76 -28.32
C LEU A 15 -37.39 8.69 -29.01
N VAL A 16 -37.44 8.60 -30.34
CA VAL A 16 -36.61 7.67 -31.11
C VAL A 16 -35.11 8.01 -30.98
N ILE A 17 -34.76 9.30 -31.02
CA ILE A 17 -33.37 9.75 -30.86
C ILE A 17 -32.85 9.46 -29.44
N ILE A 18 -33.66 9.70 -28.41
CA ILE A 18 -33.27 9.39 -27.01
C ILE A 18 -33.08 7.88 -26.83
N PHE A 19 -33.97 7.07 -27.40
CA PHE A 19 -33.88 5.62 -27.32
C PHE A 19 -32.63 5.07 -28.04
N LEU A 20 -32.32 5.60 -29.23
CA LEU A 20 -31.09 5.27 -29.95
C LEU A 20 -29.83 5.71 -29.19
N ALA A 21 -29.84 6.89 -28.57
CA ALA A 21 -28.73 7.34 -27.71
C ALA A 21 -28.56 6.42 -26.50
N PHE A 22 -29.64 5.96 -25.88
CA PHE A 22 -29.58 5.00 -24.77
C PHE A 22 -29.01 3.65 -25.21
N ILE A 23 -29.39 3.14 -26.39
CA ILE A 23 -28.82 1.90 -26.93
C ILE A 23 -27.32 2.08 -27.20
N VAL A 24 -26.88 3.19 -27.80
CA VAL A 24 -25.46 3.46 -28.04
C VAL A 24 -24.69 3.59 -26.73
N ILE A 25 -25.23 4.30 -25.73
CA ILE A 25 -24.63 4.41 -24.40
C ILE A 25 -24.51 3.02 -23.75
N PHE A 26 -25.55 2.18 -23.80
CA PHE A 26 -25.51 0.83 -23.22
C PHE A 26 -24.70 -0.19 -24.03
N SER A 27 -24.52 0.00 -25.34
CA SER A 27 -23.67 -0.89 -26.16
C SER A 27 -22.19 -0.48 -26.14
N VAL A 28 -21.88 0.78 -25.83
CA VAL A 28 -20.51 1.27 -25.56
C VAL A 28 -20.13 1.04 -24.09
N ILE A 29 -21.08 1.12 -23.16
CA ILE A 29 -20.91 0.66 -21.76
C ILE A 29 -21.17 -0.85 -21.73
N GLN A 30 -20.27 -1.62 -22.34
CA GLN A 30 -20.12 -2.99 -21.87
C GLN A 30 -19.74 -2.94 -20.39
N PRO A 31 -20.33 -3.78 -19.53
CA PRO A 31 -19.95 -3.84 -18.12
C PRO A 31 -18.47 -4.20 -18.04
N TYR A 32 -17.65 -3.23 -17.67
CA TYR A 32 -16.21 -3.37 -17.40
C TYR A 32 -15.91 -4.35 -16.25
N THR A 33 -16.92 -4.97 -15.66
CA THR A 33 -16.86 -5.79 -14.45
C THR A 33 -16.97 -7.29 -14.67
N GLN A 34 -17.09 -7.78 -15.91
CA GLN A 34 -17.07 -9.22 -16.20
C GLN A 34 -16.18 -9.54 -17.40
N LEU A 35 -14.85 -9.48 -17.17
CA LEU A 35 -13.91 -10.20 -18.01
C LEU A 35 -13.88 -11.67 -17.56
N PRO A 36 -13.96 -12.65 -18.48
CA PRO A 36 -13.84 -14.05 -18.12
C PRO A 36 -12.49 -14.31 -17.44
N GLU A 37 -12.54 -15.03 -16.31
CA GLU A 37 -11.36 -15.53 -15.60
C GLU A 37 -10.42 -16.22 -16.60
N GLY A 38 -9.17 -15.74 -16.69
CA GLY A 38 -8.15 -16.25 -17.61
C GLY A 38 -7.79 -15.33 -18.79
N SER A 39 -8.49 -14.21 -18.97
CA SER A 39 -8.12 -13.23 -20.01
C SER A 39 -7.09 -12.20 -19.52
N VAL A 40 -5.83 -12.62 -19.40
CA VAL A 40 -4.70 -11.67 -19.48
C VAL A 40 -4.82 -11.01 -20.85
N ARG A 41 -5.21 -9.73 -20.93
CA ARG A 41 -5.04 -8.95 -22.16
C ARG A 41 -3.58 -9.12 -22.56
N LYS A 42 -3.33 -9.85 -23.66
CA LYS A 42 -2.05 -9.80 -24.36
C LYS A 42 -1.88 -8.37 -24.85
N ILE A 43 -1.29 -7.52 -24.01
CA ILE A 43 -0.78 -6.23 -24.43
C ILE A 43 0.32 -6.58 -25.43
N ASN A 44 0.02 -6.41 -26.71
CA ASN A 44 0.90 -6.78 -27.81
C ASN A 44 2.02 -5.73 -27.90
N ARG A 45 2.95 -5.80 -26.96
CA ARG A 45 4.24 -5.09 -26.96
C ARG A 45 5.31 -6.17 -26.91
N SER A 46 5.63 -6.75 -28.07
CA SER A 46 6.61 -7.83 -28.19
C SER A 46 8.01 -7.47 -27.67
N TRP A 47 8.26 -6.21 -27.35
CA TRP A 47 9.53 -5.68 -26.86
C TRP A 47 9.54 -5.38 -25.35
N GLU A 48 8.40 -5.47 -24.65
CA GLU A 48 8.31 -5.16 -23.21
C GLU A 48 8.08 -6.39 -22.33
N ASN A 49 7.72 -7.54 -22.89
CA ASN A 49 7.50 -8.77 -22.11
C ASN A 49 7.86 -10.00 -22.93
N PRO A 50 9.15 -10.38 -23.02
CA PRO A 50 9.54 -11.63 -23.67
C PRO A 50 8.80 -12.79 -23.01
N SER A 51 8.29 -13.72 -23.82
CA SER A 51 7.62 -14.92 -23.30
C SER A 51 8.58 -15.88 -22.60
N LYS A 52 9.90 -15.71 -22.81
CA LYS A 52 10.97 -16.54 -22.28
C LYS A 52 12.27 -15.71 -22.15
N ILE A 53 12.96 -15.83 -21.03
CA ILE A 53 14.35 -15.43 -20.83
C ILE A 53 15.05 -16.66 -20.24
N ASP A 54 15.81 -17.37 -21.08
CA ASP A 54 16.42 -18.65 -20.73
C ASP A 54 15.46 -19.64 -20.02
N SER A 55 15.75 -20.13 -18.79
CA SER A 55 14.92 -21.08 -18.05
C SER A 55 13.61 -20.45 -17.56
N LEU A 56 13.54 -19.12 -17.51
CA LEU A 56 12.38 -18.38 -17.07
C LEU A 56 11.36 -18.27 -18.21
N THR A 57 10.16 -18.79 -17.97
CA THR A 57 9.07 -18.78 -18.95
C THR A 57 7.80 -18.27 -18.27
N ILE A 58 6.98 -17.48 -18.98
CA ILE A 58 5.68 -17.07 -18.44
C ILE A 58 4.88 -18.31 -18.01
N GLY A 59 4.38 -18.31 -16.78
CA GLY A 59 3.65 -19.40 -16.14
C GLY A 59 4.52 -20.40 -15.37
N SER A 60 5.85 -20.37 -15.50
CA SER A 60 6.75 -21.17 -14.65
C SER A 60 6.83 -20.60 -13.24
N LYS A 61 7.44 -21.35 -12.30
CA LYS A 61 7.79 -20.82 -10.98
C LYS A 61 8.72 -19.62 -11.18
N MET A 62 8.47 -18.54 -10.44
CA MET A 62 9.33 -17.38 -10.44
C MET A 62 10.55 -17.57 -9.52
N PRO A 63 11.69 -16.95 -9.84
CA PRO A 63 12.74 -16.70 -8.87
C PRO A 63 12.22 -15.73 -7.80
N GLY A 64 12.55 -15.97 -6.53
CA GLY A 64 12.10 -15.14 -5.42
C GLY A 64 10.59 -15.26 -5.20
N GLY A 65 10.06 -16.47 -5.37
CA GLY A 65 8.65 -16.80 -5.18
C GLY A 65 8.33 -17.29 -3.77
N PRO A 66 7.05 -17.56 -3.46
CA PRO A 66 6.63 -18.03 -2.14
C PRO A 66 7.38 -19.30 -1.72
N GLY A 67 7.88 -19.30 -0.49
CA GLY A 67 8.64 -20.40 0.11
C GLY A 67 10.12 -20.42 -0.24
N ASP A 68 10.57 -19.63 -1.21
CA ASP A 68 11.99 -19.42 -1.48
C ASP A 68 12.63 -18.61 -0.36
N THR A 69 13.93 -18.79 -0.19
CA THR A 69 14.72 -17.99 0.73
C THR A 69 14.81 -16.57 0.21
N THR A 70 14.65 -15.62 1.13
CA THR A 70 15.16 -14.27 0.89
C THR A 70 16.68 -14.30 1.00
N PHE A 71 17.25 -13.17 0.69
CA PHE A 71 18.64 -12.88 0.92
C PHE A 71 19.13 -13.09 2.37
N ALA A 72 18.22 -13.00 3.35
CA ALA A 72 18.44 -13.43 4.72
C ALA A 72 18.10 -14.93 4.80
N PRO A 73 19.08 -15.85 4.93
CA PRO A 73 18.90 -17.28 4.67
C PRO A 73 17.93 -18.01 5.62
N HIS A 74 17.55 -17.38 6.74
CA HIS A 74 16.55 -17.90 7.67
C HIS A 74 15.13 -17.37 7.42
N LEU A 75 15.00 -16.36 6.55
CA LEU A 75 13.74 -15.73 6.21
C LEU A 75 13.27 -16.27 4.85
N LYS A 76 12.05 -16.82 4.85
CA LYS A 76 11.38 -17.29 3.64
C LYS A 76 10.37 -16.26 3.17
N ILE A 77 10.20 -16.19 1.86
CA ILE A 77 9.16 -15.38 1.24
C ILE A 77 7.79 -15.98 1.62
N PRO A 78 6.91 -15.20 2.27
CA PRO A 78 5.65 -15.71 2.79
C PRO A 78 4.71 -16.10 1.65
N ALA A 79 4.03 -17.24 1.83
CA ALA A 79 2.89 -17.60 0.98
C ALA A 79 1.67 -16.71 1.28
N GLY A 80 0.72 -16.67 0.35
CA GLY A 80 -0.56 -15.96 0.53
C GLY A 80 -0.56 -14.48 0.13
N GLN A 81 0.50 -13.99 -0.52
CA GLN A 81 0.51 -12.66 -1.14
C GLN A 81 -0.36 -12.66 -2.40
N LYS A 82 -0.90 -11.50 -2.77
CA LYS A 82 -1.70 -11.34 -4.00
C LYS A 82 -0.83 -11.40 -5.25
N PHE A 83 0.41 -10.96 -5.14
CA PHE A 83 1.41 -10.98 -6.20
C PHE A 83 2.81 -10.85 -5.60
N TYR A 84 3.83 -11.14 -6.41
CA TYR A 84 5.23 -11.03 -6.02
C TYR A 84 5.98 -10.26 -7.09
N VAL A 85 6.99 -9.51 -6.69
CA VAL A 85 7.90 -8.80 -7.58
C VAL A 85 9.32 -9.15 -7.16
N SER A 86 10.08 -9.70 -8.10
CA SER A 86 11.49 -9.96 -7.95
C SER A 86 12.26 -9.08 -8.93
N VAL A 87 13.24 -8.34 -8.44
CA VAL A 87 14.05 -7.42 -9.24
C VAL A 87 15.51 -7.84 -9.11
N ALA A 88 16.17 -8.02 -10.24
CA ALA A 88 17.61 -8.18 -10.31
C ALA A 88 18.19 -6.85 -10.81
N GLU A 89 18.94 -6.12 -10.00
CA GLU A 89 19.50 -4.82 -10.36
C GLU A 89 20.88 -4.60 -9.70
N PRO A 90 21.90 -4.12 -10.44
CA PRO A 90 23.24 -3.99 -9.87
C PRO A 90 23.30 -2.96 -8.74
N GLY A 91 23.97 -3.32 -7.65
CA GLY A 91 24.30 -2.45 -6.52
C GLY A 91 23.10 -2.06 -5.64
N THR A 92 21.98 -2.77 -5.75
CA THR A 92 20.79 -2.55 -4.93
C THR A 92 20.31 -3.85 -4.32
N TRP A 93 20.01 -3.82 -3.02
CA TRP A 93 19.54 -4.97 -2.28
C TRP A 93 18.57 -4.54 -1.19
N CYS A 94 17.33 -5.04 -1.25
CA CYS A 94 16.29 -4.67 -0.29
C CYS A 94 15.06 -5.59 -0.39
N ILE A 95 14.22 -5.58 0.65
CA ILE A 95 12.90 -6.22 0.66
C ILE A 95 11.82 -5.25 1.14
N ASN A 96 10.66 -5.27 0.50
CA ASN A 96 9.47 -4.50 0.91
C ASN A 96 9.81 -3.06 1.37
N GLU A 97 9.44 -2.68 2.60
CA GLU A 97 9.66 -1.34 3.16
C GLU A 97 11.13 -0.90 3.19
N ASP A 98 12.10 -1.82 3.21
CA ASP A 98 13.53 -1.51 3.09
C ASP A 98 13.89 -0.98 1.69
N CYS A 99 13.05 -1.25 0.68
CA CYS A 99 13.11 -0.65 -0.65
C CYS A 99 12.47 0.76 -0.70
N GLY A 100 12.19 1.35 0.45
CA GLY A 100 11.55 2.66 0.58
C GLY A 100 10.09 2.66 0.17
N VAL A 101 9.60 3.80 -0.34
CA VAL A 101 8.17 4.01 -0.64
C VAL A 101 7.67 3.04 -1.73
N ASP A 102 8.50 2.67 -2.71
CA ASP A 102 8.09 1.74 -3.76
C ASP A 102 7.73 0.36 -3.19
N GLY A 103 8.53 -0.15 -2.25
CA GLY A 103 8.23 -1.40 -1.59
C GLY A 103 7.11 -1.30 -0.56
N ALA A 104 7.01 -0.19 0.18
CA ALA A 104 5.86 0.09 1.04
C ALA A 104 4.53 0.09 0.24
N LEU A 105 4.52 0.71 -0.95
CA LEU A 105 3.36 0.74 -1.84
C LEU A 105 2.96 -0.67 -2.32
N ILE A 106 3.94 -1.50 -2.67
CA ILE A 106 3.71 -2.88 -3.08
C ILE A 106 3.11 -3.69 -1.93
N GLN A 107 3.66 -3.56 -0.73
CA GLN A 107 3.15 -4.23 0.46
C GLN A 107 1.72 -3.78 0.81
N THR A 108 1.43 -2.48 0.73
CA THR A 108 0.07 -1.93 0.92
C THR A 108 -0.93 -2.50 -0.10
N MET A 109 -0.50 -2.81 -1.32
CA MET A 109 -1.33 -3.48 -2.33
C MET A 109 -1.50 -4.99 -2.09
N GLY A 110 -0.79 -5.54 -1.10
CA GLY A 110 -0.79 -6.97 -0.74
C GLY A 110 0.20 -7.79 -1.55
N GLY A 111 1.24 -7.16 -2.09
CA GLY A 111 2.33 -7.83 -2.79
C GLY A 111 3.59 -7.97 -1.93
N TRP A 112 4.54 -8.75 -2.44
CA TRP A 112 5.89 -8.86 -1.90
C TRP A 112 6.90 -8.29 -2.91
N LEU A 113 7.84 -7.47 -2.45
CA LEU A 113 8.97 -6.98 -3.25
C LEU A 113 10.28 -7.52 -2.70
N GLN A 114 11.12 -8.04 -3.59
CA GLN A 114 12.50 -8.39 -3.32
C GLN A 114 13.39 -7.88 -4.46
N VAL A 115 14.47 -7.20 -4.10
CA VAL A 115 15.49 -6.71 -5.03
C VAL A 115 16.80 -7.37 -4.65
N GLU A 116 17.48 -7.99 -5.61
CA GLU A 116 18.77 -8.67 -5.46
C GLU A 116 19.85 -7.98 -6.31
N ASP A 117 21.08 -7.96 -5.79
CA ASP A 117 22.22 -7.36 -6.44
C ASP A 117 22.84 -8.32 -7.47
N THR A 118 22.72 -7.97 -8.75
CA THR A 118 23.29 -8.79 -9.84
C THR A 118 24.81 -8.79 -9.90
N TYR A 119 25.54 -8.01 -9.09
CA TYR A 119 27.00 -8.18 -8.99
C TYR A 119 27.42 -9.51 -8.32
N GLN A 120 26.49 -10.22 -7.67
CA GLN A 120 26.75 -11.55 -7.12
C GLN A 120 26.44 -12.63 -8.16
N ALA A 121 27.45 -13.45 -8.48
CA ALA A 121 27.34 -14.50 -9.50
C ALA A 121 26.20 -15.50 -9.27
N THR A 122 25.84 -15.76 -8.01
CA THR A 122 24.72 -16.65 -7.66
C THR A 122 23.36 -16.08 -8.01
N ASP A 123 23.20 -14.76 -7.92
CA ASP A 123 21.94 -14.09 -8.25
C ASP A 123 21.78 -14.01 -9.77
N GLU A 124 22.87 -13.75 -10.49
CA GLU A 124 22.87 -13.82 -11.96
C GLU A 124 22.36 -15.18 -12.47
N GLU A 125 22.81 -16.30 -11.89
CA GLU A 125 22.33 -17.65 -12.25
C GLU A 125 20.83 -17.82 -11.96
N PHE A 126 20.36 -17.34 -10.80
CA PHE A 126 18.95 -17.49 -10.40
C PHE A 126 17.97 -16.72 -11.29
N PHE A 127 18.43 -15.61 -11.87
CA PHE A 127 17.69 -14.82 -12.86
C PHE A 127 18.02 -15.19 -14.32
N GLY A 128 18.92 -16.16 -14.55
CA GLY A 128 19.38 -16.58 -15.88
C GLY A 128 20.16 -15.50 -16.64
N LEU A 129 20.84 -14.60 -15.94
CA LEU A 129 21.60 -13.47 -16.49
C LEU A 129 23.09 -13.79 -16.74
N ASP A 130 23.61 -14.88 -16.17
CA ASP A 130 24.99 -15.35 -16.28
C ASP A 130 25.35 -15.88 -17.68
N LEU A 131 24.33 -16.21 -18.49
CA LEU A 131 24.51 -16.80 -19.81
C LEU A 131 25.00 -15.80 -20.88
N PRO A 132 25.86 -16.22 -21.83
CA PRO A 132 26.41 -15.36 -22.89
C PRO A 132 25.37 -14.58 -23.71
N GLU A 133 24.23 -15.20 -24.01
CA GLU A 133 23.11 -14.61 -24.74
C GLU A 133 22.44 -13.46 -23.99
N ASN A 134 22.49 -13.46 -22.66
CA ASN A 134 21.82 -12.49 -21.79
C ASN A 134 22.74 -11.39 -21.27
N LYS A 135 24.02 -11.37 -21.68
CA LYS A 135 25.02 -10.33 -21.31
C LYS A 135 24.62 -8.88 -21.59
N HIS A 136 23.59 -8.66 -22.40
CA HIS A 136 23.04 -7.34 -22.72
C HIS A 136 21.90 -6.91 -21.76
N ILE A 137 21.40 -7.83 -20.93
CA ILE A 137 20.39 -7.59 -19.90
C ILE A 137 21.12 -7.27 -18.60
N LYS A 138 21.11 -6.01 -18.19
CA LYS A 138 21.80 -5.57 -16.97
C LYS A 138 20.95 -5.66 -15.71
N SER A 139 19.63 -5.68 -15.90
CA SER A 139 18.65 -5.73 -14.83
C SER A 139 17.39 -6.43 -15.34
N LEU A 140 16.57 -6.96 -14.44
CA LEU A 140 15.37 -7.69 -14.79
C LEU A 140 14.31 -7.50 -13.71
N VAL A 141 13.10 -7.08 -14.09
CA VAL A 141 11.93 -7.12 -13.20
C VAL A 141 11.08 -8.33 -13.60
N ILE A 142 10.71 -9.15 -12.62
CA ILE A 142 9.81 -10.29 -12.79
C ILE A 142 8.60 -10.08 -11.89
N VAL A 143 7.41 -10.13 -12.47
CA VAL A 143 6.14 -10.06 -11.75
C VAL A 143 5.52 -11.44 -11.71
N GLY A 144 5.24 -11.95 -10.51
CA GLY A 144 4.54 -13.20 -10.28
C GLY A 144 3.12 -13.01 -9.78
N ASN A 145 2.25 -13.98 -10.04
CA ASN A 145 0.89 -14.02 -9.51
C ASN A 145 0.84 -14.59 -8.07
N HIS A 146 -0.36 -14.73 -7.49
CA HIS A 146 -0.52 -15.19 -6.10
C HIS A 146 0.02 -16.60 -5.82
N GLU A 147 0.14 -17.46 -6.83
CA GLU A 147 0.77 -18.79 -6.72
C GLU A 147 2.29 -18.77 -6.95
N GLY A 148 2.91 -17.61 -7.16
CA GLY A 148 4.34 -17.51 -7.43
C GLY A 148 4.73 -17.93 -8.85
N ARG A 149 3.79 -17.86 -9.81
CA ARG A 149 4.07 -18.12 -11.23
C ARG A 149 4.31 -16.82 -11.98
N ILE A 150 5.29 -16.84 -12.88
CA ILE A 150 5.68 -15.67 -13.66
C ILE A 150 4.50 -15.20 -14.52
N ALA A 151 4.06 -13.97 -14.31
CA ALA A 151 3.03 -13.28 -15.10
C ALA A 151 3.63 -12.26 -16.09
N GLY A 152 4.84 -11.77 -15.83
CA GLY A 152 5.57 -10.88 -16.73
C GLY A 152 7.05 -10.80 -16.40
N MET A 153 7.88 -10.59 -17.42
CA MET A 153 9.32 -10.40 -17.32
C MET A 153 9.71 -9.15 -18.10
N PHE A 154 10.54 -8.29 -17.52
CA PHE A 154 10.85 -6.96 -18.07
C PHE A 154 12.37 -6.74 -18.04
N PRO A 155 13.08 -7.12 -19.10
CA PRO A 155 14.54 -6.95 -19.15
C PRO A 155 14.92 -5.46 -19.24
N ASN A 156 16.08 -5.13 -18.68
CA ASN A 156 16.62 -3.77 -18.56
C ASN A 156 15.69 -2.78 -17.84
N ARG A 157 14.85 -3.30 -16.93
CA ARG A 157 14.05 -2.53 -15.97
C ARG A 157 14.57 -2.78 -14.57
N GLY A 158 14.41 -1.81 -13.69
CA GLY A 158 14.85 -1.88 -12.30
C GLY A 158 13.73 -1.53 -11.32
N LEU A 159 14.10 -1.35 -10.05
CA LEU A 159 13.18 -1.04 -8.95
C LEU A 159 12.28 0.17 -9.29
N LYS A 160 12.87 1.23 -9.84
CA LYS A 160 12.17 2.47 -10.24
C LYS A 160 11.04 2.26 -11.26
N ASP A 161 11.07 1.17 -12.02
CA ASP A 161 10.10 0.88 -13.07
C ASP A 161 8.92 0.03 -12.55
N VAL A 162 9.03 -0.56 -11.36
CA VAL A 162 8.09 -1.56 -10.84
C VAL A 162 6.66 -1.01 -10.75
N LEU A 163 6.46 0.15 -10.11
CA LEU A 163 5.10 0.71 -9.98
C LEU A 163 4.47 1.04 -11.33
N PHE A 164 5.28 1.48 -12.31
CA PHE A 164 4.80 1.71 -13.67
C PHE A 164 4.39 0.40 -14.34
N ILE A 165 5.20 -0.65 -14.22
CA ILE A 165 4.90 -1.99 -14.73
C ILE A 165 3.59 -2.52 -14.13
N LEU A 166 3.42 -2.43 -12.81
CA LEU A 166 2.25 -2.96 -12.10
C LEU A 166 0.93 -2.31 -12.54
N ARG A 167 0.94 -1.07 -13.05
CA ARG A 167 -0.26 -0.42 -13.61
C ARG A 167 -0.85 -1.18 -14.81
N PHE A 168 -0.05 -2.00 -15.48
CA PHE A 168 -0.51 -2.85 -16.59
C PHE A 168 -1.04 -4.22 -16.12
N TYR A 169 -0.98 -4.51 -14.81
CA TYR A 169 -1.43 -5.75 -14.19
C TYR A 169 -2.49 -5.49 -13.10
N PRO A 170 -3.64 -4.85 -13.44
CA PRO A 170 -4.65 -4.47 -12.44
C PRO A 170 -5.30 -5.65 -11.72
N ASN A 171 -5.26 -6.84 -12.32
CA ASN A 171 -5.74 -8.08 -11.71
C ASN A 171 -4.79 -8.61 -10.61
N LEU A 172 -3.53 -8.17 -10.61
CA LEU A 172 -2.53 -8.51 -9.60
C LEU A 172 -2.38 -7.38 -8.58
N ALA A 173 -2.10 -6.17 -9.07
CA ALA A 173 -1.86 -4.98 -8.26
C ALA A 173 -3.00 -3.97 -8.45
N ASN A 174 -3.87 -3.89 -7.45
CA ASN A 174 -4.97 -2.94 -7.47
C ASN A 174 -4.58 -1.67 -6.69
N PHE A 175 -4.21 -0.62 -7.44
CA PHE A 175 -3.85 0.69 -6.90
C PHE A 175 -4.97 1.36 -6.11
N ASN A 176 -6.23 0.93 -6.26
CA ASN A 176 -7.31 1.44 -5.40
C ASN A 176 -7.13 1.03 -3.94
N PHE A 177 -6.32 0.01 -3.63
CA PHE A 177 -5.96 -0.32 -2.24
C PHE A 177 -5.05 0.73 -1.60
N LEU A 178 -4.46 1.64 -2.37
CA LEU A 178 -3.73 2.78 -1.85
C LEU A 178 -4.69 3.88 -1.39
N ASN A 179 -5.82 4.03 -2.09
CA ASN A 179 -6.74 5.14 -1.88
C ASN A 179 -7.44 5.06 -0.52
N GLY A 180 -7.58 6.22 0.11
CA GLY A 180 -8.44 6.39 1.27
C GLY A 180 -9.93 6.36 0.92
N ILE A 181 -10.75 6.39 1.96
CA ILE A 181 -12.20 6.54 1.88
C ILE A 181 -12.60 7.94 2.35
N ASN A 182 -13.66 8.50 1.76
CA ASN A 182 -14.10 9.86 2.08
C ASN A 182 -14.85 9.97 3.42
N LYS A 183 -15.36 8.85 3.93
CA LYS A 183 -16.13 8.77 5.18
C LYS A 183 -15.94 7.40 5.82
N PHE A 184 -15.79 7.36 7.15
CA PHE A 184 -15.73 6.13 7.94
C PHE A 184 -16.48 6.35 9.25
N GLY A 185 -17.62 5.68 9.43
CA GLY A 185 -18.49 5.90 10.59
C GLY A 185 -18.86 7.39 10.75
N ILE A 186 -18.45 7.98 11.88
CA ILE A 186 -18.65 9.41 12.18
C ILE A 186 -17.59 10.33 11.56
N LEU A 187 -16.48 9.77 11.08
CA LEU A 187 -15.36 10.53 10.52
C LEU A 187 -15.59 10.82 9.04
N LYS A 188 -15.14 11.99 8.59
CA LYS A 188 -15.23 12.42 7.19
C LYS A 188 -14.01 13.25 6.83
N VAL A 189 -13.47 13.04 5.63
CA VAL A 189 -12.45 13.93 5.05
C VAL A 189 -12.98 15.36 4.98
N GLY A 190 -12.17 16.32 5.42
CA GLY A 190 -12.53 17.73 5.63
C GLY A 190 -13.23 18.02 6.96
N GLY A 191 -13.55 17.01 7.76
CA GLY A 191 -14.04 17.17 9.13
C GLY A 191 -12.91 17.22 10.14
N THR A 192 -13.18 17.68 11.36
CA THR A 192 -12.20 17.62 12.47
C THR A 192 -12.06 16.20 13.01
N ALA A 193 -10.82 15.80 13.29
CA ALA A 193 -10.56 14.56 14.01
C ALA A 193 -11.05 14.64 15.47
N PRO A 194 -11.40 13.50 16.10
CA PRO A 194 -11.81 13.45 17.50
C PRO A 194 -10.75 13.97 18.47
N LEU A 195 -9.47 13.86 18.08
CA LEU A 195 -8.32 14.36 18.82
C LEU A 195 -7.62 15.44 18.00
N LYS A 196 -7.36 16.59 18.62
CA LYS A 196 -6.79 17.78 17.98
C LYS A 196 -5.40 18.12 18.50
N PRO A 197 -4.62 18.87 17.70
CA PRO A 197 -3.37 19.47 18.14
C PRO A 197 -3.54 20.25 19.45
N GLY A 198 -2.80 19.84 20.49
CA GLY A 198 -2.84 20.46 21.80
C GLY A 198 -3.79 19.85 22.82
N ASP A 199 -4.63 18.90 22.42
CA ASP A 199 -5.56 18.24 23.34
C ASP A 199 -4.80 17.47 24.42
N SER A 200 -5.35 17.47 25.63
CA SER A 200 -4.89 16.62 26.71
C SER A 200 -5.43 15.20 26.50
N ILE A 201 -4.52 14.22 26.54
CA ILE A 201 -4.85 12.80 26.36
C ILE A 201 -5.13 12.11 27.72
N LYS A 202 -4.73 12.74 28.84
CA LYS A 202 -5.21 12.39 30.19
C LYS A 202 -6.63 12.91 30.42
N SER A 203 -7.60 12.37 29.68
CA SER A 203 -9.03 12.53 30.01
C SER A 203 -9.51 11.24 30.68
N ASN A 204 -10.58 11.33 31.49
CA ASN A 204 -11.22 10.17 32.14
C ASN A 204 -11.59 9.04 31.16
N GLU A 205 -11.65 9.34 29.86
CA GLU A 205 -11.94 8.37 28.82
C GLU A 205 -10.66 7.62 28.40
N LEU A 206 -9.49 8.27 28.42
CA LEU A 206 -8.26 7.78 27.79
C LEU A 206 -7.12 7.47 28.78
N ASP A 207 -7.42 7.26 30.06
CA ASP A 207 -6.53 7.15 31.25
C ASP A 207 -5.24 6.31 31.16
N LYS A 208 -4.98 5.59 30.06
CA LYS A 208 -3.87 4.65 29.91
C LYS A 208 -2.75 5.07 28.97
N PHE A 209 -2.77 6.27 28.39
CA PHE A 209 -1.68 6.72 27.51
C PHE A 209 -0.47 7.26 28.28
N SER A 210 0.74 6.92 27.81
CA SER A 210 1.97 7.51 28.32
C SER A 210 2.25 8.92 27.75
N VAL A 211 1.59 9.31 26.64
CA VAL A 211 1.49 10.73 26.23
C VAL A 211 0.33 11.39 26.94
N THR A 212 0.57 12.58 27.48
CA THR A 212 -0.43 13.36 28.20
C THR A 212 -1.04 14.48 27.37
N LYS A 213 -0.42 14.84 26.23
CA LYS A 213 -0.82 15.94 25.37
C LYS A 213 -0.37 15.75 23.92
N ILE A 214 -1.22 16.12 22.97
CA ILE A 214 -0.87 16.17 21.55
C ILE A 214 -0.06 17.45 21.28
N PRO A 215 1.12 17.40 20.64
CA PRO A 215 1.88 18.60 20.32
C PRO A 215 1.11 19.51 19.35
N LYS A 216 1.36 20.82 19.37
CA LYS A 216 0.69 21.81 18.48
C LYS A 216 1.53 22.22 17.26
N ASN A 217 2.81 21.85 17.24
CA ASN A 217 3.81 22.37 16.31
C ASN A 217 4.20 21.35 15.22
N LYS A 218 3.28 20.48 14.83
CA LYS A 218 3.53 19.44 13.82
C LYS A 218 2.78 19.78 12.55
N LYS A 219 3.32 19.33 11.41
CA LYS A 219 2.73 19.58 10.09
C LYS A 219 1.50 18.72 9.83
N PHE A 220 1.49 17.53 10.43
CA PHE A 220 0.43 16.54 10.29
C PHE A 220 0.40 15.60 11.47
N TYR A 221 -0.71 14.90 11.64
CA TYR A 221 -0.91 13.91 12.70
C TYR A 221 -1.48 12.63 12.11
N ILE A 222 -0.96 11.48 12.54
CA ILE A 222 -1.46 10.16 12.15
C ILE A 222 -2.07 9.46 13.36
N PHE A 223 -3.32 9.06 13.27
CA PHE A 223 -3.98 8.24 14.28
C PHE A 223 -4.22 6.85 13.72
N ALA A 224 -3.62 5.82 14.31
CA ALA A 224 -3.79 4.44 13.87
C ALA A 224 -4.52 3.59 14.91
N LEU A 225 -5.61 2.96 14.50
CA LEU A 225 -6.38 2.02 15.29
C LEU A 225 -6.24 0.63 14.70
N GLN A 226 -5.54 -0.26 15.39
CA GLN A 226 -5.22 -1.59 14.88
C GLN A 226 -5.06 -2.61 16.01
N LYS A 227 -5.14 -3.90 15.66
CA LYS A 227 -4.65 -4.97 16.52
C LYS A 227 -3.13 -4.92 16.58
N ARG A 228 -2.56 -5.13 17.77
CA ARG A 228 -1.12 -5.34 17.92
C ARG A 228 -0.74 -6.71 17.36
N LYS A 229 0.26 -6.77 16.47
CA LYS A 229 0.72 -8.04 15.87
C LYS A 229 1.43 -8.95 16.89
N TYR A 230 2.08 -8.36 17.90
CA TYR A 230 2.84 -9.10 18.91
C TYR A 230 2.41 -8.66 20.32
N ASP A 231 1.67 -9.52 21.01
CA ASP A 231 1.37 -9.37 22.44
C ASP A 231 2.44 -10.04 23.34
N ASP A 232 3.25 -10.96 22.79
CA ASP A 232 4.33 -11.65 23.49
C ASP A 232 5.61 -11.67 22.64
N VAL A 233 6.60 -10.85 23.00
CA VAL A 233 7.98 -11.01 22.50
C VAL A 233 8.94 -10.89 23.68
N GLY A 234 9.55 -12.02 24.03
CA GLY A 234 10.56 -12.20 25.06
C GLY A 234 10.59 -13.66 25.51
N ILE A 235 11.70 -14.36 25.27
CA ILE A 235 11.87 -15.80 25.58
C ILE A 235 11.93 -16.07 27.09
N ASP A 236 12.28 -15.08 27.91
CA ASP A 236 12.25 -15.19 29.37
C ASP A 236 11.81 -13.84 29.97
N GLU A 237 10.58 -13.81 30.50
CA GLU A 237 9.93 -12.73 31.25
C GLU A 237 9.36 -11.52 30.46
N PRO A 238 8.10 -11.12 30.75
CA PRO A 238 7.47 -9.97 30.13
C PRO A 238 8.03 -8.68 30.73
N TYR A 239 8.75 -7.90 29.92
CA TYR A 239 8.83 -6.46 30.18
C TYR A 239 7.39 -5.93 30.16
N GLU A 240 6.95 -5.33 31.27
CA GLU A 240 5.65 -4.67 31.36
C GLU A 240 5.56 -3.57 30.29
N ASN A 241 5.07 -3.94 29.11
CA ASN A 241 3.88 -3.38 28.52
C ASN A 241 3.80 -1.86 28.71
N LYS A 242 4.64 -1.05 28.06
CA LYS A 242 4.42 0.41 27.98
C LYS A 242 4.93 0.90 26.64
N TYR A 243 4.15 1.72 25.94
CA TYR A 243 4.75 2.58 24.94
C TYR A 243 5.82 3.41 25.65
N ALA A 244 7.04 3.45 25.12
CA ALA A 244 8.02 4.43 25.56
C ALA A 244 7.65 5.76 24.89
N CYS A 245 6.57 6.38 25.38
CA CYS A 245 6.21 7.68 24.86
C CYS A 245 7.20 8.72 25.36
N ILE A 246 7.91 9.34 24.42
CA ILE A 246 8.80 10.44 24.69
C ILE A 246 7.96 11.70 24.62
N LEU A 247 7.96 12.47 25.71
CA LEU A 247 7.33 13.79 25.77
C LEU A 247 7.73 14.62 24.54
N GLU A 248 6.75 15.25 23.88
CA GLU A 248 6.91 16.12 22.69
C GLU A 248 7.19 15.42 21.35
N VAL A 249 7.57 14.13 21.36
CA VAL A 249 7.93 13.36 20.16
C VAL A 249 6.84 12.39 19.72
N GLY A 250 6.15 11.72 20.66
CA GLY A 250 5.12 10.72 20.35
C GLY A 250 5.26 9.43 21.16
N CYS A 251 4.50 8.40 20.78
CA CYS A 251 4.47 7.11 21.47
C CYS A 251 5.28 6.03 20.75
N ARG A 252 6.38 5.54 21.35
CA ARG A 252 7.23 4.45 20.82
C ARG A 252 6.64 3.07 21.12
N TYR A 253 6.86 2.09 20.25
CA TYR A 253 6.78 0.67 20.65
C TYR A 253 7.96 0.34 21.58
N PRO A 254 7.78 -0.41 22.68
CA PRO A 254 8.93 -0.96 23.40
C PRO A 254 9.56 -2.09 22.54
N GLU A 255 10.80 -1.86 22.11
CA GLU A 255 11.64 -2.61 21.13
C GLU A 255 12.05 -4.06 21.54
N PRO A 256 12.65 -4.89 20.64
CA PRO A 256 13.25 -4.56 19.33
C PRO A 256 12.49 -5.14 18.13
N ASP A 257 12.04 -4.25 17.25
CA ASP A 257 11.78 -4.60 15.86
C ASP A 257 12.38 -3.49 15.01
N SER A 258 13.58 -3.71 14.49
CA SER A 258 14.31 -2.72 13.70
C SER A 258 13.52 -2.22 12.49
N ALA A 259 12.54 -3.01 12.02
CA ALA A 259 11.63 -2.64 10.94
C ALA A 259 10.46 -1.71 11.37
N HIS A 260 10.37 -1.27 12.62
CA HIS A 260 9.34 -0.31 13.04
C HIS A 260 9.91 0.97 13.66
N ASP A 261 11.18 0.97 14.10
CA ASP A 261 11.84 2.18 14.62
C ASP A 261 12.14 3.20 13.51
N PHE A 262 12.43 2.74 12.29
CA PHE A 262 12.64 3.63 11.14
C PHE A 262 11.39 4.47 10.87
N LEU A 263 10.20 3.91 11.08
CA LEU A 263 8.96 4.60 10.75
C LEU A 263 8.77 5.83 11.64
N PHE A 264 9.14 5.73 12.92
CA PHE A 264 9.06 6.84 13.84
C PHE A 264 10.00 7.98 13.50
N GLU A 265 11.27 7.65 13.28
CA GLU A 265 12.28 8.62 12.87
C GLU A 265 11.88 9.29 11.56
N HIS A 266 11.34 8.52 10.61
CA HIS A 266 10.84 9.06 9.35
C HIS A 266 9.66 10.00 9.56
N ILE A 267 8.64 9.63 10.33
CA ILE A 267 7.49 10.52 10.61
C ILE A 267 7.95 11.81 11.29
N GLU A 268 8.87 11.74 12.24
CA GLU A 268 9.41 12.92 12.91
C GLU A 268 10.27 13.80 11.98
N LYS A 269 11.18 13.21 11.19
CA LYS A 269 11.97 13.92 10.15
C LYS A 269 11.07 14.63 9.14
N LEU A 270 9.94 14.02 8.82
CA LEU A 270 8.90 14.57 7.97
C LEU A 270 8.10 15.72 8.64
N GLY A 271 8.31 15.96 9.93
CA GLY A 271 7.68 17.01 10.72
C GLY A 271 6.31 16.63 11.28
N GLY A 272 6.00 15.33 11.30
CA GLY A 272 4.73 14.77 11.76
C GLY A 272 4.76 14.30 13.21
N TRP A 273 3.61 13.79 13.63
CA TRP A 273 3.41 13.10 14.90
C TRP A 273 2.37 12.02 14.72
N PHE A 274 2.39 10.98 15.56
CA PHE A 274 1.38 9.94 15.47
C PHE A 274 0.97 9.41 16.84
N LEU A 275 -0.22 8.80 16.88
CA LEU A 275 -0.76 8.07 18.01
C LEU A 275 -1.40 6.77 17.54
N ALA A 276 -0.89 5.65 18.02
CA ALA A 276 -1.54 4.35 17.87
C ALA A 276 -2.35 4.00 19.14
N ASN A 277 -3.42 3.22 19.02
CA ASN A 277 -4.18 2.74 20.18
C ASN A 277 -3.33 1.79 21.05
N ASP A 278 -2.94 2.26 22.24
CA ASP A 278 -2.19 1.47 23.23
C ASP A 278 -3.06 0.36 23.85
N LYS A 279 -2.50 -0.83 24.17
CA LYS A 279 -3.07 -1.90 25.04
C LYS A 279 -4.59 -1.99 25.09
N ASN A 280 -5.22 -2.22 23.94
CA ASN A 280 -6.67 -2.38 23.90
C ASN A 280 -7.45 -1.15 24.44
N ASN A 281 -6.94 0.07 24.22
CA ASN A 281 -7.60 1.31 24.66
C ASN A 281 -8.91 1.50 23.89
N SER A 282 -9.96 0.92 24.45
CA SER A 282 -11.31 0.89 23.90
C SER A 282 -11.90 2.29 23.76
N ALA A 283 -11.47 3.25 24.57
CA ALA A 283 -11.95 4.62 24.48
C ALA A 283 -11.41 5.35 23.25
N MET A 284 -10.11 5.23 22.92
CA MET A 284 -9.60 5.77 21.66
C MET A 284 -10.31 5.13 20.47
N ILE A 285 -10.54 3.81 20.54
CA ILE A 285 -11.24 3.09 19.46
C ILE A 285 -12.67 3.61 19.28
N LYS A 286 -13.39 3.81 20.39
CA LYS A 286 -14.76 4.36 20.40
C LYS A 286 -14.81 5.82 19.93
N LEU A 287 -13.84 6.65 20.29
CA LEU A 287 -13.76 8.06 19.87
C LEU A 287 -13.71 8.21 18.35
N PHE A 288 -13.07 7.27 17.66
CA PHE A 288 -13.00 7.24 16.20
C PHE A 288 -14.16 6.45 15.57
N GLY A 289 -15.11 5.99 16.38
CA GLY A 289 -16.34 5.33 15.92
C GLY A 289 -16.16 3.88 15.46
N LEU A 290 -15.15 3.17 15.96
CA LEU A 290 -14.95 1.74 15.69
C LEU A 290 -15.50 0.86 16.81
N GLU A 291 -15.95 -0.33 16.43
CA GLU A 291 -16.27 -1.41 17.37
C GLU A 291 -14.98 -1.94 17.99
N THR A 292 -14.87 -1.84 19.32
CA THR A 292 -13.67 -2.25 20.06
C THR A 292 -13.29 -3.69 19.74
N GLU A 293 -14.22 -4.63 19.83
CA GLU A 293 -13.96 -6.06 19.61
C GLU A 293 -13.41 -6.36 18.21
N ASN A 294 -13.87 -5.63 17.19
CA ASN A 294 -13.39 -5.82 15.81
C ASN A 294 -11.94 -5.35 15.64
N VAL A 295 -11.57 -4.24 16.29
CA VAL A 295 -10.18 -3.75 16.27
C VAL A 295 -9.28 -4.70 17.05
N LEU A 296 -9.68 -5.11 18.25
CA LEU A 296 -8.84 -5.98 19.10
C LEU A 296 -8.67 -7.39 18.52
N SER A 297 -9.67 -7.89 17.79
CA SER A 297 -9.57 -9.17 17.08
C SER A 297 -8.82 -9.07 15.74
N GLY A 298 -8.49 -7.86 15.27
CA GLY A 298 -7.80 -7.62 13.99
C GLY A 298 -8.73 -7.71 12.77
N LYS A 299 -10.04 -7.79 12.99
CA LYS A 299 -11.06 -7.76 11.93
C LYS A 299 -11.22 -6.37 11.32
N SER A 300 -10.82 -5.33 12.03
CA SER A 300 -10.90 -3.95 11.56
C SER A 300 -9.66 -3.16 11.99
N SER A 301 -9.28 -2.21 11.16
CA SER A 301 -8.28 -1.21 11.49
C SER A 301 -8.59 0.10 10.76
N LEU A 302 -8.02 1.20 11.21
CA LEU A 302 -8.16 2.52 10.60
C LEU A 302 -6.86 3.30 10.78
N VAL A 303 -6.41 3.96 9.72
CA VAL A 303 -5.44 5.05 9.83
C VAL A 303 -6.12 6.35 9.39
N ALA A 304 -6.08 7.37 10.25
CA ALA A 304 -6.55 8.71 9.96
C ALA A 304 -5.37 9.68 9.90
N LEU A 305 -5.23 10.40 8.80
CA LEU A 305 -4.24 11.46 8.61
C LEU A 305 -4.93 12.81 8.75
N THR A 306 -4.36 13.70 9.54
CA THR A 306 -4.82 15.09 9.67
C THR A 306 -3.73 16.08 9.33
N ASP A 307 -4.12 17.30 8.98
CA ASP A 307 -3.21 18.44 8.87
C ASP A 307 -2.83 19.02 10.25
N ALA A 308 -2.10 20.14 10.22
CA ALA A 308 -1.64 20.88 11.39
C ALA A 308 -2.77 21.46 12.26
N GLU A 309 -4.00 21.57 11.75
CA GLU A 309 -5.16 22.08 12.47
C GLU A 309 -6.04 20.93 13.04
N GLY A 310 -5.73 19.68 12.70
CA GLY A 310 -6.52 18.51 13.07
C GLY A 310 -7.70 18.26 12.15
N ILE A 311 -7.69 18.82 10.93
CA ILE A 311 -8.65 18.49 9.88
C ILE A 311 -8.22 17.20 9.20
N ILE A 312 -9.15 16.25 9.07
CA ILE A 312 -8.93 14.96 8.44
C ILE A 312 -8.68 15.16 6.94
N ILE A 313 -7.49 14.78 6.50
CA ILE A 313 -7.08 14.80 5.09
C ILE A 313 -7.32 13.45 4.44
N ALA A 314 -7.11 12.35 5.18
CA ALA A 314 -7.35 11.01 4.67
C ALA A 314 -7.79 10.03 5.76
N LEU A 315 -8.58 9.05 5.34
CA LEU A 315 -9.04 7.92 6.16
C LEU A 315 -8.76 6.63 5.40
N HIS A 316 -8.08 5.68 6.01
CA HIS A 316 -7.72 4.42 5.39
C HIS A 316 -8.18 3.25 6.26
N SER A 317 -9.33 2.67 5.92
CA SER A 317 -9.86 1.47 6.57
C SER A 317 -9.05 0.24 6.17
N GLY A 318 -8.82 -0.66 7.13
CA GLY A 318 -8.05 -1.89 6.91
C GLY A 318 -6.54 -1.66 6.74
N LYS A 319 -6.06 -0.45 7.03
CA LYS A 319 -4.62 -0.10 7.04
C LYS A 319 -4.09 -0.03 8.46
N THR A 320 -2.77 -0.12 8.59
CA THR A 320 -2.04 -0.05 9.85
C THR A 320 -0.95 1.00 9.79
N MET A 321 -0.29 1.26 10.91
CA MET A 321 0.80 2.23 10.99
C MET A 321 1.92 1.92 9.98
N SER A 322 2.18 0.65 9.65
CA SER A 322 3.12 0.27 8.57
C SER A 322 2.80 0.92 7.21
N ASP A 323 1.52 1.21 6.94
CA ASP A 323 1.09 1.89 5.70
C ASP A 323 1.30 3.42 5.76
N ALA A 324 1.82 3.99 6.84
CA ALA A 324 1.87 5.44 7.04
C ALA A 324 2.70 6.17 5.97
N ILE A 325 3.85 5.63 5.57
CA ILE A 325 4.66 6.25 4.50
C ILE A 325 3.92 6.19 3.15
N THR A 326 3.28 5.06 2.86
CA THR A 326 2.42 4.93 1.67
C THR A 326 1.29 5.95 1.68
N ILE A 327 0.64 6.16 2.82
CA ILE A 327 -0.43 7.15 2.97
C ILE A 327 0.13 8.56 2.75
N LEU A 328 1.23 8.92 3.43
CA LEU A 328 1.84 10.24 3.28
C LEU A 328 2.35 10.53 1.86
N SER A 329 2.82 9.51 1.13
CA SER A 329 3.26 9.66 -0.25
C SER A 329 2.16 10.13 -1.20
N GLN A 330 0.89 9.90 -0.83
CA GLN A 330 -0.28 10.36 -1.58
C GLN A 330 -0.64 11.82 -1.29
N HIS A 331 0.00 12.45 -0.31
CA HIS A 331 -0.24 13.81 0.16
C HIS A 331 1.00 14.71 0.05
N PRO A 332 1.56 14.91 -1.15
CA PRO A 332 2.75 15.73 -1.37
C PRO A 332 2.57 17.20 -0.96
N GLU A 333 1.32 17.68 -0.90
CA GLU A 333 0.95 18.99 -0.38
C GLU A 333 1.20 19.13 1.12
N LEU A 334 1.15 18.02 1.85
CA LEU A 334 1.35 17.95 3.30
C LEU A 334 2.82 17.67 3.61
N VAL A 335 3.42 16.74 2.88
CA VAL A 335 4.83 16.37 3.06
C VAL A 335 5.47 15.77 1.81
N ASP A 336 6.71 16.18 1.52
CA ASP A 336 7.53 15.52 0.50
C ASP A 336 8.27 14.32 1.08
N VAL A 337 7.66 13.14 1.01
CA VAL A 337 8.26 11.88 1.48
C VAL A 337 9.56 11.53 0.76
N ARG A 338 9.85 12.12 -0.40
CA ARG A 338 11.09 11.84 -1.14
C ARG A 338 12.34 12.35 -0.44
N LYS A 339 12.17 13.18 0.59
CA LYS A 339 13.27 13.58 1.47
C LYS A 339 13.90 12.40 2.21
N LEU A 340 13.14 11.33 2.43
CA LEU A 340 13.64 10.10 3.05
C LEU A 340 14.56 9.27 2.13
N TYR A 341 14.59 9.56 0.82
CA TYR A 341 15.43 8.84 -0.15
C TYR A 341 16.81 9.44 -0.39
N ARG A 342 17.11 10.60 0.20
CA ARG A 342 18.34 11.37 -0.07
C ARG A 342 19.33 11.38 1.09
N GLU A 343 19.05 10.59 2.11
CA GLU A 343 19.94 10.27 3.23
C GLU A 343 20.43 8.84 3.04
#